data_AF-A0A401FMT3-F1
#
_entry.id   AF-A0A401FMT3-F1
#
_cell.length_a   1.000
_cell.length_b   1.000
_cell.length_c   1.000
_cell.angle_alpha   90.00
_cell.angle_beta   90.00
_cell.angle_gamma   90.00
#
_symmetry.space_group_name_H-M   'P 1'
#
loop_
_entity.id
_entity.type
_entity.pdbx_description
1 polymer ?
#
loop_
_entity_poly.entity_id
_entity_poly.type
_entity_poly.pdbx_seq_one_letter_code
_entity_poly.pdbx_strand_id
1 'polypeptide(L)' 'MVPLKDLLKTTGYEHGANTPIGIWEKFHYPIYIDQVAQSMGEIIVSSGQIGRSVKLNAEDLAKLVHADFADLKE' A
#
# COMPACT_ATOMS: atom_id res chain seq x y z
N MET A 1 -4.77 -12.22 5.17
CA MET A 1 -5.22 -11.65 3.89
C MET A 1 -6.74 -11.50 3.88
N VAL A 2 -7.29 -10.49 3.21
CA VAL A 2 -8.75 -10.31 3.03
C VAL A 2 -9.27 -11.27 1.96
N PRO A 3 -10.40 -11.97 2.16
CA PRO A 3 -11.01 -12.80 1.12
C PRO A 3 -11.34 -12.00 -0.14
N LEU A 4 -11.11 -12.58 -1.34
CA LEU A 4 -11.29 -11.87 -2.62
C LEU A 4 -12.70 -11.30 -2.81
N LYS A 5 -13.72 -12.04 -2.39
CA LYS A 5 -15.14 -11.61 -2.46
C LYS A 5 -15.43 -10.34 -1.65
N ASP A 6 -14.62 -10.06 -0.62
CA ASP A 6 -14.80 -8.94 0.31
C ASP A 6 -13.81 -7.80 0.01
N LEU A 7 -12.86 -7.99 -0.92
CA LEU A 7 -11.78 -7.05 -1.21
C LEU A 7 -12.32 -5.68 -1.64
N LEU A 8 -13.14 -5.64 -2.69
CA LEU A 8 -13.67 -4.38 -3.23
C LEU A 8 -14.47 -3.60 -2.19
N LYS A 9 -15.26 -4.30 -1.36
CA LYS A 9 -16.03 -3.68 -0.27
C LYS A 9 -15.12 -3.11 0.81
N THR A 10 -14.04 -3.81 1.13
CA THR A 10 -13.14 -3.47 2.23
C THR A 10 -12.16 -2.35 1.85
N THR A 11 -11.60 -2.41 0.64
CA THR A 11 -10.50 -1.53 0.21
C THR A 11 -10.92 -0.52 -0.84
N GLY A 12 -12.09 -0.68 -1.46
CA GLY A 12 -12.52 0.16 -2.59
C GLY A 12 -11.79 -0.15 -3.90
N TYR A 13 -10.91 -1.16 -3.93
CA TYR A 13 -10.13 -1.54 -5.11
C TYR A 13 -10.38 -2.99 -5.51
N GLU A 14 -10.42 -3.23 -6.82
CA GLU A 14 -10.47 -4.58 -7.38
C GLU A 14 -9.12 -5.30 -7.20
N HIS A 15 -9.14 -6.62 -7.40
CA HIS A 15 -7.92 -7.41 -7.34
C HIS A 15 -6.91 -6.96 -8.39
N GLY A 16 -5.64 -6.81 -7.98
CA GLY A 16 -4.58 -6.26 -8.84
C GLY A 16 -4.49 -4.72 -8.85
N ALA A 17 -5.43 -4.01 -8.23
CA ALA A 17 -5.45 -2.56 -8.14
C ALA A 17 -5.33 -2.03 -6.69
N ASN A 18 -4.98 -2.88 -5.73
CA ASN A 18 -4.96 -2.49 -4.31
C ASN A 18 -3.77 -1.55 -4.01
N THR A 19 -4.04 -0.29 -3.67
CA THR A 19 -3.02 0.76 -3.46
C THR A 19 -2.99 1.26 -2.02
N PRO A 20 -1.80 1.43 -1.40
CA PRO A 20 -1.71 1.98 -0.04
C PRO A 20 -2.22 3.42 0.04
N ILE A 21 -1.98 4.22 -1.01
CA ILE A 21 -2.32 5.65 -1.05
C ILE A 21 -3.83 5.85 -1.00
N GLY A 22 -4.54 5.25 -1.95
CA GLY A 22 -5.99 5.42 -2.04
C GLY A 22 -6.78 4.73 -0.93
N ILE A 23 -6.25 3.63 -0.37
CA ILE A 23 -6.86 2.97 0.79
C ILE A 23 -6.77 3.88 2.01
N TRP A 24 -5.59 4.45 2.27
CA TRP A 24 -5.42 5.39 3.37
C TRP A 24 -6.29 6.64 3.17
N GLU A 25 -6.25 7.28 2.01
CA GLU A 25 -7.05 8.48 1.72
C GLU A 25 -8.56 8.26 1.95
N LYS A 26 -9.07 7.10 1.52
CA LYS A 26 -10.51 6.81 1.58
C LYS A 26 -10.97 6.28 2.93
N PHE A 27 -10.19 5.42 3.57
CA PHE A 27 -10.64 4.66 4.75
C PHE A 27 -9.80 4.93 6.00
N HIS A 28 -8.67 5.60 5.87
CA HIS A 28 -7.74 5.89 6.97
C HIS A 28 -7.32 4.63 7.73
N TYR A 29 -7.21 3.49 7.03
CA TYR A 29 -6.67 2.29 7.64
C TYR A 29 -5.20 2.51 8.03
N PRO A 30 -4.77 1.94 9.16
CA PRO A 30 -3.36 1.95 9.51
C PRO A 30 -2.58 1.20 8.41
N ILE A 31 -1.51 1.84 7.93
CA ILE A 31 -0.65 1.25 6.93
C ILE A 31 0.64 0.81 7.61
N TYR A 32 1.04 -0.43 7.37
CA TYR A 32 2.32 -0.96 7.80
C TYR A 32 3.11 -1.34 6.56
N ILE A 33 4.37 -0.93 6.51
CA ILE A 33 5.30 -1.25 5.42
C ILE A 33 6.44 -2.07 6.02
N ASP A 34 6.88 -3.12 5.33
CA ASP A 34 8.02 -3.90 5.81
C ASP A 34 9.28 -3.02 5.86
N GLN A 35 10.03 -3.11 6.96
CA GLN A 35 11.23 -2.32 7.22
C GLN A 35 12.29 -2.43 6.12
N VAL A 36 12.30 -3.53 5.34
CA VAL A 36 13.23 -3.66 4.20
C VAL A 36 13.02 -2.55 3.17
N ALA A 37 11.78 -2.08 2.98
CA ALA A 37 11.45 -1.05 1.99
C ALA A 37 12.18 0.26 2.28
N GLN A 38 12.39 0.60 3.56
CA GLN A 38 13.15 1.79 3.93
C GLN A 38 14.58 1.72 3.39
N SER A 39 15.24 0.57 3.50
CA SER A 39 16.60 0.36 2.98
C SER A 39 16.69 0.28 1.45
N MET A 40 15.58 -0.03 0.77
CA MET A 40 15.52 -0.11 -0.70
C MET A 40 15.44 1.26 -1.38
N GLY A 41 15.05 2.31 -0.65
CA GLY A 41 14.88 3.64 -1.21
C GLY A 41 13.65 3.73 -2.11
N GLU A 42 13.82 3.63 -3.43
CA GLU A 42 12.69 3.68 -4.37
C GLU A 42 11.99 2.32 -4.48
N ILE A 43 10.67 2.33 -4.29
CA ILE A 43 9.81 1.16 -4.42
C ILE A 43 8.70 1.41 -5.45
N ILE A 44 8.07 0.32 -5.90
CA ILE A 44 6.94 0.37 -6.83
C ILE A 44 5.70 -0.17 -6.12
N VAL A 45 4.63 0.62 -6.11
CA VAL A 45 3.32 0.24 -5.55
C VAL A 45 2.23 0.36 -6.61
N SER A 46 1.10 -0.33 -6.41
CA SER A 46 -0.06 -0.17 -7.29
C SER A 46 -0.54 1.29 -7.29
N SER A 47 -0.91 1.80 -8.46
CA SER A 47 -1.48 3.15 -8.59
C SER A 47 -2.98 3.21 -8.30
N GLY A 48 -3.62 2.11 -7.92
CA GLY A 48 -5.09 2.04 -7.82
C GLY A 48 -5.79 1.69 -9.13
N GLN A 49 -5.02 1.44 -10.20
CA GLN A 49 -5.52 1.10 -11.52
C GLN A 49 -4.72 -0.06 -12.11
N ILE A 50 -5.42 -1.04 -12.69
CA ILE A 50 -4.77 -2.20 -13.33
C ILE A 50 -3.86 -1.73 -14.47
N GLY A 51 -2.67 -2.34 -14.56
CA GLY A 51 -1.69 -2.08 -15.60
C GLY A 51 -0.85 -0.82 -15.38
N ARG A 52 -0.93 -0.21 -14.19
CA ARG A 52 -0.18 1.00 -13.83
C ARG A 52 0.35 0.89 -12.41
N SER A 53 1.52 1.50 -12.20
CA SER A 53 2.19 1.55 -10.90
C SER A 53 2.80 2.92 -10.67
N VAL A 54 3.03 3.24 -9.40
CA VAL A 54 3.76 4.44 -8.97
C VAL A 54 5.11 4.01 -8.44
N LYS A 55 6.19 4.60 -8.98
CA LYS A 55 7.54 4.49 -8.44
C LYS A 55 7.82 5.72 -7.56
N LEU A 56 8.17 5.51 -6.30
CA LEU A 56 8.43 6.59 -5.34
C LEU A 56 9.35 6.12 -4.22
N ASN A 57 9.93 7.07 -3.49
CA ASN A 57 10.71 6.77 -2.29
C ASN A 57 9.81 6.18 -1.19
N ALA A 58 10.27 5.13 -0.52
CA ALA A 58 9.52 4.42 0.51
C ALA A 58 9.21 5.29 1.73
N GLU A 59 10.13 6.17 2.13
CA GLU A 59 9.89 7.09 3.25
C GLU A 59 8.88 8.17 2.88
N ASP A 60 8.88 8.64 1.63
CA ASP A 60 7.88 9.61 1.18
C ASP A 60 6.49 8.97 1.07
N LEU A 61 6.41 7.71 0.63
CA LEU A 61 5.18 6.93 0.73
C LEU A 61 4.72 6.84 2.19
N ALA A 62 5.60 6.44 3.10
CA ALA A 62 5.26 6.27 4.51
C ALA A 62 4.77 7.58 5.14
N LYS A 63 5.42 8.71 4.84
CA LYS A 63 4.96 10.04 5.26
C LYS A 63 3.58 10.37 4.70
N LEU A 64 3.34 10.10 3.42
CA LEU A 64 2.08 10.41 2.75
C LEU A 64 0.90 9.65 3.37
N VAL A 65 1.09 8.37 3.69
CA VAL A 65 0.02 7.49 4.19
C VAL A 65 0.09 7.22 5.69
N HIS A 66 0.89 7.99 6.42
CA HIS A 66 1.13 7.84 7.86
C HIS A 66 1.45 6.39 8.26
N ALA A 67 2.31 5.73 7.49
CA ALA A 67 2.66 4.33 7.70
C ALA A 67 3.79 4.16 8.71
N ASP A 68 3.72 3.07 9.48
CA ASP A 68 4.83 2.60 10.30
C ASP A 68 5.64 1.54 9.55
N PHE A 69 6.97 1.62 9.67
CA PHE A 69 7.85 0.54 9.25
C PHE A 69 7.94 -0.52 10.35
N ALA A 70 7.74 -1.78 9.99
CA ALA A 70 7.77 -2.91 10.93
C ALA A 70 8.44 -4.15 10.31
N ASP A 71 8.88 -5.08 11.15
CA ASP A 71 9.32 -6.40 10.71
C ASP A 71 8.09 -7.28 10.46
N LEU A 72 7.77 -7.54 9.18
CA LEU A 72 6.54 -8.22 8.76
C LEU A 72 6.81 -9.58 8.11
N LYS A 73 8.07 -10.03 8.04
CA LYS A 73 8.45 -11.30 7.41
C LYS A 73 8.14 -12.48 8.33
N GLU A 74 7.82 -13.62 7.73
CA GLU A 74 7.62 -14.93 8.40
C GLU A 74 8.95 -15.60 8.77
#